data_AF-A0A7C9AUW9-F1
#
_entry.id   AF-A0A7C9AUW9-F1
#
_cell.length_a   1.000
_cell.length_b   1.000
_cell.length_c   1.000
_cell.angle_alpha   90.00
_cell.angle_beta   90.00
_cell.angle_gamma   90.00
#
_symmetry.space_group_name_H-M   'P 1'
#
loop_
_entity.id
_entity.type
_entity.pdbx_description
1 polymer ?
#
loop_
_entity_poly.entity_id
_entity_poly.type
_entity_poly.pdbx_seq_one_letter_code
_entity_poly.pdbx_strand_id
1 'polypeptide(L)'
;MNSSGGARKEGASETSSKKSSKKPKYSRFTQQDLPAWKPILTPSWVIGTFIGVALIFIPIGLATLSASGRVVEIVQQYDEECVPPSYRSNRVAYIESNSTNKTCSTSLMICEKPK
;
A
#
# COMPACT_ATOMS: atom_id res chain seq x y z
N MET A 1 70.72 34.75 -37.40
CA MET A 1 70.18 36.13 -37.43
C MET A 1 68.82 36.09 -38.11
N ASN A 2 67.85 36.74 -37.47
CA ASN A 2 66.40 36.67 -37.67
C ASN A 2 65.87 37.32 -38.95
N SER A 3 64.66 36.91 -39.37
CA SER A 3 63.48 37.78 -39.61
C SER A 3 62.31 36.89 -40.09
N SER A 4 61.20 36.76 -39.35
CA SER A 4 60.01 37.64 -39.40
C SER A 4 59.44 37.74 -40.81
N GLY A 5 58.23 37.34 -41.19
CA GLY A 5 56.94 37.18 -40.51
C GLY A 5 55.88 37.60 -41.56
N GLY A 6 54.70 36.98 -41.60
CA GLY A 6 53.66 37.41 -42.54
C GLY A 6 52.41 36.53 -42.53
N ALA A 7 51.40 36.93 -41.77
CA ALA A 7 50.07 36.35 -41.74
C ALA A 7 49.24 36.80 -42.95
N ARG A 8 48.43 35.90 -43.52
CA ARG A 8 47.36 36.25 -44.46
C ARG A 8 46.05 35.59 -44.02
N LYS A 9 45.09 36.42 -43.58
CA LYS A 9 43.68 36.05 -43.43
C LYS A 9 42.98 36.31 -44.77
N GLU A 10 42.32 35.31 -45.33
CA GLU A 10 41.25 35.49 -46.31
C GLU A 10 40.12 34.54 -45.94
N GLY A 11 38.99 35.11 -45.51
CA GLY A 11 37.72 34.40 -45.46
C GLY A 11 37.02 34.58 -46.78
N ALA A 12 36.42 33.51 -47.32
CA ALA A 12 35.29 33.60 -48.23
C ALA A 12 34.53 32.28 -48.30
N SER A 13 33.24 32.39 -47.97
CA SER A 13 32.11 31.73 -48.62
C SER A 13 31.87 30.23 -48.39
N GLU A 14 31.05 30.01 -47.36
CA GLU A 14 29.98 29.01 -47.30
C GLU A 14 29.28 28.80 -48.66
N THR A 15 29.48 27.65 -49.29
CA THR A 15 28.43 26.99 -50.08
C THR A 15 28.67 25.48 -50.11
N SER A 16 28.36 24.78 -49.00
CA SER A 16 28.19 23.33 -49.06
C SER A 16 26.71 22.99 -48.87
N SER A 17 26.12 22.50 -49.95
CA SER A 17 24.77 21.93 -50.00
C SER A 17 24.52 21.00 -48.80
N LYS A 18 23.68 21.42 -47.85
CA LYS A 18 23.23 20.55 -46.76
C LYS A 18 22.35 19.44 -47.36
N LYS A 19 22.95 18.27 -47.62
CA LYS A 19 22.20 17.03 -47.85
C LYS A 19 21.26 16.83 -46.67
N SER A 20 19.95 16.85 -46.92
CA SER A 20 18.94 16.46 -45.93
C SER A 20 19.23 15.04 -45.48
N SER A 21 19.72 14.89 -44.26
CA SER A 21 19.97 13.59 -43.67
C SER A 21 18.65 13.02 -43.18
N LYS A 22 18.26 11.84 -43.67
CA LYS A 22 17.11 11.08 -43.16
C LYS A 22 17.38 10.48 -41.77
N LYS A 23 18.59 10.69 -41.21
CA LYS A 23 18.94 10.18 -39.89
C LYS A 23 18.10 10.93 -38.83
N PRO A 24 17.37 10.20 -37.97
CA PRO A 24 16.61 10.82 -36.91
C PRO A 24 17.53 11.61 -35.98
N LYS A 25 17.02 12.74 -35.48
CA LYS A 25 17.74 13.61 -34.54
C LYS A 25 18.00 12.82 -33.25
N TYR A 26 19.26 12.82 -32.80
CA TYR A 26 19.66 12.10 -31.59
C TYR A 26 18.88 12.64 -30.37
N SER A 27 18.17 11.76 -29.67
CA SER A 27 17.47 12.03 -28.41
C SER A 27 17.51 10.77 -27.55
N ARG A 28 17.87 10.92 -26.27
CA ARG A 28 17.99 9.80 -25.33
C ARG A 28 16.71 8.98 -25.19
N PHE A 29 15.56 9.63 -25.36
CA PHE A 29 14.25 8.97 -25.35
C PHE A 29 14.04 8.05 -26.55
N THR A 30 14.27 8.54 -27.77
CA THR A 30 14.11 7.74 -28.99
C THR A 30 15.19 6.66 -29.14
N GLN A 31 16.34 6.84 -28.50
CA GLN A 31 17.42 5.84 -28.43
C GLN A 31 17.28 4.85 -27.28
N GLN A 32 16.33 5.06 -26.36
CA GLN A 32 16.14 4.23 -25.18
C GLN A 32 17.34 4.23 -24.21
N ASP A 33 18.15 5.30 -24.27
CA ASP A 33 19.29 5.59 -23.38
C ASP A 33 18.85 6.45 -22.17
N LEU A 34 17.66 6.16 -21.62
CA LEU A 34 17.24 6.79 -20.38
C LEU A 34 17.99 6.16 -19.20
N PRO A 35 18.45 6.97 -18.23
CA PRO A 35 18.99 6.43 -17.00
C PRO A 35 17.89 5.64 -16.29
N ALA A 36 17.99 4.32 -16.36
CA ALA A 36 17.11 3.42 -15.65
C ALA A 36 17.92 2.74 -14.55
N TRP A 37 17.38 2.72 -13.34
CA TRP A 37 17.89 1.82 -12.34
C TRP A 37 17.37 0.41 -12.65
N LYS A 38 18.28 -0.51 -12.97
CA LYS A 38 17.99 -1.93 -13.10
C LYS A 38 18.40 -2.62 -11.81
N PRO A 39 17.48 -2.78 -10.83
CA PRO A 39 17.80 -3.50 -9.62
C PRO A 39 18.05 -4.97 -9.97
N ILE A 40 19.24 -5.46 -9.63
CA ILE A 40 19.58 -6.87 -9.73
C ILE A 40 19.27 -7.48 -8.36
N LEU A 41 18.25 -8.34 -8.30
CA LEU A 41 17.86 -9.02 -7.07
C LEU A 41 18.89 -10.11 -6.74
N THR A 42 19.93 -9.73 -6.01
CA THR A 42 20.90 -10.70 -5.48
C THR A 42 20.32 -11.38 -4.24
N PRO A 43 20.55 -12.70 -4.05
CA PRO A 43 20.00 -13.44 -2.91
C PRO A 43 20.35 -12.81 -1.56
N SER A 44 21.58 -12.33 -1.39
CA SER A 44 22.02 -11.67 -0.16
C SER A 44 21.23 -10.40 0.16
N TRP A 45 20.86 -9.61 -0.86
CA TRP A 45 20.06 -8.39 -0.66
C TRP A 45 18.63 -8.74 -0.25
N VAL A 46 18.03 -9.73 -0.91
CA VAL A 46 16.68 -10.22 -0.59
C VAL A 46 16.62 -10.76 0.85
N ILE A 47 17.59 -11.59 1.24
CA ILE A 47 17.67 -12.12 2.61
C ILE A 47 17.78 -10.98 3.64
N GLY A 48 18.63 -9.99 3.37
CA GLY A 48 18.76 -8.80 4.22
C GLY A 48 17.44 -8.04 4.38
N THR A 49 16.69 -7.85 3.28
CA THR A 49 15.38 -7.17 3.34
C THR A 49 14.36 -7.94 4.17
N PHE A 50 14.29 -9.27 4.04
CA PHE A 50 13.36 -10.08 4.82
C PHE A 50 13.69 -10.07 6.31
N ILE A 51 14.97 -10.13 6.68
CA ILE A 51 15.39 -10.01 8.08
C ILE A 51 15.03 -8.62 8.62
N GLY A 52 15.25 -7.56 7.85
CA GLY A 52 14.87 -6.20 8.23
C GLY A 52 13.36 -6.06 8.47
N VAL A 53 12.54 -6.57 7.55
CA VAL A 53 11.08 -6.58 7.70
C VAL A 53 10.66 -7.37 8.95
N ALA A 54 11.25 -8.55 9.18
CA ALA A 54 10.96 -9.35 10.36
C ALA A 54 11.30 -8.62 11.67
N LEU A 55 12.48 -8.00 11.75
CA LEU A 55 12.91 -7.23 12.93
C LEU A 55 11.98 -6.05 13.24
N ILE A 56 11.36 -5.45 12.23
CA ILE A 56 10.38 -4.37 12.40
C ILE A 56 9.01 -4.94 12.77
N PHE A 57 8.56 -6.00 12.11
CA PHE A 57 7.21 -6.53 12.28
C PHE A 57 7.03 -7.37 13.55
N ILE A 58 8.08 -8.01 14.06
CA ILE A 58 8.02 -8.76 15.34
C ILE A 58 7.62 -7.85 16.53
N PRO A 59 8.32 -6.73 16.82
CA PRO A 59 7.95 -5.88 17.94
C PRO A 59 6.59 -5.19 17.74
N ILE A 60 6.27 -4.78 16.51
CA ILE A 60 4.96 -4.23 16.18
C ILE A 60 3.87 -5.27 16.45
N GLY A 61 4.05 -6.50 15.95
CA GLY A 61 3.10 -7.59 16.16
C GLY A 61 2.89 -7.92 17.64
N LEU A 62 3.94 -7.94 18.44
CA LEU A 62 3.84 -8.13 19.90
C LEU A 62 3.10 -6.99 20.59
N ALA A 63 3.37 -5.74 20.20
CA ALA A 63 2.66 -4.58 20.73
C ALA A 63 1.16 -4.63 20.36
N THR A 64 0.83 -4.94 19.10
CA THR A 64 -0.54 -5.10 18.63
C THR A 64 -1.26 -6.24 19.34
N LEU A 65 -0.60 -7.39 19.53
CA LEU A 65 -1.17 -8.53 20.25
C LEU A 65 -1.43 -8.21 21.73
N SER A 66 -0.50 -7.51 22.38
CA SER A 66 -0.70 -7.06 23.76
C SER A 66 -1.85 -6.06 23.85
N ALA A 67 -1.97 -5.15 22.88
CA ALA A 67 -3.06 -4.19 22.83
C ALA A 67 -4.42 -4.88 22.61
N SER A 68 -4.51 -5.85 21.70
CA SER A 68 -5.76 -6.60 21.46
C SER A 68 -6.18 -7.42 22.67
N GLY A 69 -5.24 -7.99 23.42
CA GLY A 69 -5.54 -8.73 24.65
C GLY A 69 -6.03 -7.88 25.83
N ARG A 70 -5.92 -6.54 25.76
CA ARG A 70 -6.46 -5.62 26.78
C ARG A 70 -7.91 -5.21 26.52
N VAL A 71 -8.45 -5.54 25.35
CA VAL A 71 -9.83 -5.22 25.01
C VAL A 71 -10.74 -6.25 25.66
N VAL A 72 -11.63 -5.78 26.53
CA VAL A 72 -12.68 -6.60 27.12
C VAL A 72 -13.89 -6.57 26.17
N GLU A 73 -14.17 -7.70 25.53
CA GLU A 73 -15.36 -7.88 24.69
C GLU A 73 -16.45 -8.62 25.47
N ILE A 74 -17.64 -8.02 25.54
CA ILE A 74 -18.81 -8.62 26.17
C ILE A 74 -19.81 -8.94 25.06
N VAL A 75 -19.97 -10.22 24.76
CA VAL A 75 -20.92 -10.72 23.76
C VAL A 75 -22.15 -11.28 24.47
N GLN A 76 -23.33 -10.68 24.21
CA GLN A 76 -24.62 -11.21 24.65
C GLN A 76 -25.51 -11.46 23.43
N GLN A 77 -25.99 -12.70 23.31
CA GLN A 77 -27.04 -13.06 22.35
C GLN A 77 -28.42 -12.91 23.02
N TYR A 78 -29.23 -11.96 22.53
CA TYR A 78 -30.56 -11.69 23.10
C TYR A 78 -31.71 -12.38 22.35
N ASP A 79 -31.44 -12.95 21.18
CA ASP A 79 -32.43 -13.62 20.34
C ASP A 79 -33.02 -14.89 20.99
N GLU A 80 -32.23 -15.65 21.75
CA GLU A 80 -32.73 -16.85 22.46
C GLU A 80 -33.44 -16.54 23.77
N GLU A 81 -32.97 -15.50 24.47
CA GLU A 81 -33.53 -15.04 25.75
C GLU A 81 -34.86 -14.33 25.56
N CYS A 82 -34.98 -13.52 24.51
CA CYS A 82 -36.17 -12.73 24.23
C CYS A 82 -37.25 -13.49 23.44
N VAL A 83 -36.97 -14.69 22.93
CA VAL A 83 -37.95 -15.55 22.26
C VAL A 83 -38.56 -16.54 23.28
N PRO A 84 -39.89 -16.54 23.46
CA PRO A 84 -40.56 -17.47 24.36
C PRO A 84 -40.32 -18.93 23.97
N PRO A 85 -40.31 -19.88 24.93
CA PRO A 85 -40.10 -21.30 24.64
C PRO A 85 -41.04 -21.86 23.56
N SER A 86 -42.27 -21.35 23.50
CA SER A 86 -43.30 -21.72 22.52
C SER A 86 -42.96 -21.34 21.07
N TYR A 87 -42.09 -20.36 20.86
CA TYR A 87 -41.74 -19.85 19.54
C TYR A 87 -40.27 -20.11 19.15
N ARG A 88 -39.48 -20.80 19.97
CA ARG A 88 -38.07 -21.10 19.66
C ARG A 88 -37.89 -21.92 18.37
N SER A 89 -38.84 -22.81 18.07
CA SER A 89 -38.84 -23.63 16.85
C SER A 89 -39.26 -22.86 15.59
N ASN A 90 -40.01 -21.76 15.73
CA ASN A 90 -40.43 -20.90 14.62
C ASN A 90 -40.41 -19.43 15.07
N ARG A 91 -39.20 -18.87 15.07
CA ARG A 91 -38.94 -17.50 15.53
C ARG A 91 -39.60 -16.46 14.63
N VAL A 92 -39.75 -16.79 13.34
CA VAL A 92 -40.41 -15.92 12.35
C VAL A 92 -41.86 -15.67 12.76
N ALA A 93 -42.58 -16.72 13.21
CA ALA A 93 -43.95 -16.58 13.68
C ALA A 93 -44.09 -15.63 14.88
N TYR A 94 -43.11 -15.60 15.78
CA TYR A 94 -43.09 -14.65 16.89
C TYR A 94 -42.83 -13.21 16.42
N ILE A 95 -41.87 -13.02 15.50
CA ILE A 95 -41.53 -11.71 14.94
C ILE A 95 -42.72 -11.10 14.18
N GLU A 96 -43.41 -11.92 13.39
CA GLU A 96 -44.54 -11.50 12.55
C GLU A 96 -45.81 -11.23 13.37
N SER A 97 -45.99 -11.91 14.50
CA SER A 97 -47.19 -11.76 15.32
C SER A 97 -47.36 -10.34 15.87
N ASN A 98 -48.57 -9.78 15.74
CA ASN A 98 -48.96 -8.48 16.32
C ASN A 98 -49.59 -8.62 17.72
N SER A 99 -49.91 -9.85 18.14
CA SER A 99 -50.59 -10.16 19.40
C SER A 99 -49.64 -10.39 20.57
N THR A 100 -48.34 -10.58 20.32
CA THR A 100 -47.35 -10.86 21.36
C THR A 100 -46.63 -9.58 21.79
N ASN A 101 -46.39 -9.47 23.09
CA ASN A 101 -45.54 -8.41 23.63
C ASN A 101 -44.07 -8.75 23.33
N LYS A 102 -43.37 -7.85 22.65
CA LYS A 102 -41.98 -8.03 22.20
C LYS A 102 -40.96 -7.35 23.12
N THR A 103 -41.42 -6.72 24.20
CA THR A 103 -40.55 -6.03 25.14
C THR A 103 -39.77 -7.06 25.94
N CYS A 104 -38.44 -7.03 25.78
CA CYS A 104 -37.52 -7.91 26.48
C CYS A 104 -36.47 -7.05 27.17
N SER A 105 -36.39 -7.17 28.50
CA SER A 105 -35.34 -6.53 29.31
C SER A 105 -34.32 -7.59 29.70
N THR A 106 -33.09 -7.47 29.19
CA THR A 106 -31.95 -8.28 29.62
C THR A 106 -30.96 -7.41 30.38
N SER A 107 -30.38 -7.93 31.46
CA SER A 107 -29.40 -7.23 32.28
C SER A 107 -28.02 -7.82 32.05
N LEU A 108 -27.09 -6.99 31.60
CA LEU A 108 -25.70 -7.38 31.40
C LEU A 108 -24.89 -7.03 32.65
N MET A 109 -24.29 -8.04 33.29
CA MET A 109 -23.34 -7.81 34.37
C MET A 109 -21.93 -7.65 33.80
N ILE A 110 -21.33 -6.48 34.03
CA ILE A 110 -19.94 -6.22 33.67
C ILE A 110 -19.05 -6.78 34.77
N CYS A 111 -18.40 -7.92 34.50
CA CYS A 111 -17.53 -8.58 35.47
C CYS A 111 -16.15 -7.93 35.60
N GLU A 112 -15.70 -7.19 34.58
CA GLU A 112 -14.37 -6.58 34.53
C GLU A 112 -14.45 -5.05 34.38
N LYS A 113 -13.69 -4.31 35.18
CA LYS A 113 -13.64 -2.85 35.05
C LYS A 113 -12.74 -2.48 33.87
N PRO A 114 -13.19 -1.60 32.95
CA PRO A 114 -12.29 -1.06 31.93
C PRO A 114 -11.14 -0.32 32.63
N LYS A 115 -9.91 -0.66 32.24
CA LYS A 115 -8.68 -0.11 32.82
C LYS A 115 -8.29 1.21 32.17
#